data_AF-A0A9R0NSQ9-F1
#
_entry.id   AF-A0A9R0NSQ9-F1
#
_cell.length_a   1.000
_cell.length_b   1.000
_cell.length_c   1.000
_cell.angle_alpha   90.00
_cell.angle_beta   90.00
_cell.angle_gamma   90.00
#
_symmetry.space_group_name_H-M   'P 1'
#
loop_
_entity.id
_entity.type
_entity.pdbx_description
1 polymer ?
#
loop_
_entity_poly.entity_id
_entity_poly.type
_entity_poly.pdbx_seq_one_letter_code
_entity_poly.pdbx_strand_id
1 'polypeptide(L)'
;MYHPIGHRATLSFLGELAGPYQHHESALLRALEALEASRAVWREEVASYVDARVRQKRLGRRVPALGDPPPSRMGGHWYASAPDVSRRAALHALELWERDLRPDSANQEVRSIVRSCLATGGRLTEEQLNVVSRTRTSDESEEVRWPITLVASAGGANRA
;
A
#
# COMPACT_ATOMS: atom_id res chain seq x y z
N MET A 1 7.33 -13.98 1.84
CA MET A 1 8.07 -13.20 0.82
C MET A 1 7.54 -11.76 0.86
N TYR A 2 8.40 -10.74 0.78
CA TYR A 2 8.03 -9.32 0.98
C TYR A 2 7.58 -8.68 -0.33
N HIS A 3 6.30 -8.31 -0.41
CA HIS A 3 5.68 -7.69 -1.60
C HIS A 3 4.81 -6.50 -1.17
N PRO A 4 5.43 -5.34 -0.87
CA PRO A 4 4.79 -4.23 -0.18
C PRO A 4 3.51 -3.73 -0.85
N ILE A 5 3.43 -3.76 -2.18
CA ILE A 5 2.28 -3.31 -2.96
C ILE A 5 1.65 -4.46 -3.76
N GLY A 6 1.85 -5.71 -3.35
CA GLY A 6 1.43 -6.91 -4.09
C GLY A 6 2.52 -7.40 -5.06
N HIS A 7 2.56 -8.72 -5.34
CA HIS A 7 3.68 -9.37 -6.03
C HIS A 7 3.96 -8.75 -7.42
N ARG A 8 2.97 -8.73 -8.31
CA ARG A 8 3.14 -8.22 -9.68
C ARG A 8 3.48 -6.73 -9.70
N ALA A 9 2.82 -5.94 -8.88
CA ALA A 9 3.06 -4.49 -8.79
C ALA A 9 4.45 -4.19 -8.22
N THR A 10 4.90 -4.94 -7.21
CA THR A 10 6.25 -4.79 -6.63
C THR A 10 7.32 -5.02 -7.70
N LEU A 11 7.23 -6.12 -8.45
CA LEU A 11 8.18 -6.42 -9.52
C LEU A 11 8.12 -5.38 -10.66
N SER A 12 6.92 -4.97 -11.06
CA SER A 12 6.74 -3.94 -12.08
C SER A 12 7.36 -2.60 -11.64
N PHE A 13 7.12 -2.19 -10.40
CA PHE A 13 7.63 -0.92 -9.86
C PHE A 13 9.15 -0.93 -9.67
N LEU A 14 9.74 -2.08 -9.32
CA LEU A 14 11.19 -2.24 -9.32
C LEU A 14 11.79 -1.99 -10.72
N GLY A 15 11.07 -2.38 -11.77
CA GLY A 15 11.45 -2.07 -13.16
C GLY A 15 11.45 -0.58 -13.46
N GLU A 16 10.47 0.16 -12.92
CA GLU A 16 10.42 1.62 -13.03
C GLU A 16 11.58 2.29 -12.27
N LEU A 17 11.88 1.83 -11.05
CA LEU A 17 12.91 2.44 -10.20
C LEU A 17 14.34 2.15 -10.67
N ALA A 18 14.61 0.90 -11.06
CA ALA A 18 15.96 0.41 -11.29
C ALA A 18 16.28 0.15 -12.77
N GLY A 19 15.27 0.20 -13.65
CA GLY A 19 15.39 -0.16 -15.05
C GLY A 19 15.22 -1.69 -15.28
N PRO A 20 15.61 -2.19 -16.47
CA PRO A 20 15.41 -3.58 -16.89
C PRO A 20 16.29 -4.60 -16.13
N TYR A 21 15.99 -4.81 -14.85
CA TYR A 21 16.75 -5.67 -13.94
C TYR A 21 16.76 -7.15 -14.31
N GLN A 22 15.86 -7.60 -15.19
CA GLN A 22 15.86 -8.97 -15.70
C GLN A 22 17.02 -9.24 -16.68
N HIS A 23 17.61 -8.18 -17.24
CA HIS A 23 18.61 -8.27 -18.31
C HIS A 23 19.94 -7.59 -17.97
N HIS A 24 19.97 -6.71 -16.96
CA HIS A 24 21.15 -5.96 -16.58
C HIS A 24 21.45 -6.12 -15.10
N GLU A 25 22.63 -6.65 -14.79
CA GLU A 25 23.09 -6.89 -13.41
C GLU A 25 23.11 -5.60 -12.58
N SER A 26 23.57 -4.47 -13.14
CA SER A 26 23.55 -3.18 -12.45
C SER A 26 22.14 -2.68 -12.12
N ALA A 27 21.16 -2.99 -12.97
CA ALA A 27 19.75 -2.71 -12.67
C ALA A 27 19.21 -3.68 -11.60
N LEU A 28 19.65 -4.94 -11.59
CA LEU A 28 19.30 -5.90 -10.53
C LEU A 28 19.80 -5.47 -9.16
N LEU A 29 21.05 -5.01 -9.06
CA LEU A 29 21.60 -4.51 -7.80
C LEU A 29 20.81 -3.30 -7.29
N ARG A 30 20.50 -2.33 -8.16
CA ARG A 30 19.66 -1.17 -7.79
C ARG A 30 18.25 -1.59 -7.36
N ALA A 31 17.65 -2.60 -8.00
CA ALA A 31 16.34 -3.11 -7.63
C ALA A 31 16.36 -3.77 -6.24
N LEU A 32 17.42 -4.54 -5.94
CA LEU A 32 17.62 -5.15 -4.63
C LEU A 32 17.83 -4.08 -3.56
N GLU A 33 18.68 -3.08 -3.81
CA GLU A 33 18.89 -1.95 -2.89
C GLU A 33 17.57 -1.22 -2.57
N ALA A 34 16.75 -0.93 -3.59
CA ALA A 34 15.45 -0.29 -3.39
C ALA A 34 14.50 -1.16 -2.55
N LEU A 35 14.48 -2.47 -2.79
CA LEU A 35 13.64 -3.41 -2.04
C LEU A 35 14.12 -3.56 -0.59
N GLU A 36 15.42 -3.62 -0.36
CA GLU A 36 16.03 -3.73 0.96
C GLU A 36 15.83 -2.45 1.79
N ALA A 37 16.01 -1.28 1.17
CA ALA A 37 15.70 0.00 1.80
C ALA A 37 14.22 0.06 2.24
N SER A 38 13.30 -0.38 1.38
CA SER A 38 11.88 -0.45 1.74
C SER A 38 11.62 -1.40 2.90
N ARG A 39 12.24 -2.58 2.85
CA ARG A 39 12.12 -3.59 3.90
C ARG A 39 12.71 -3.14 5.24
N ALA A 40 13.75 -2.31 5.23
CA ALA A 40 14.34 -1.74 6.44
C ALA A 40 13.34 -0.81 7.15
N VAL A 41 12.73 0.14 6.42
CA VAL A 41 11.68 1.03 6.94
C VAL A 41 10.50 0.23 7.49
N TRP A 42 10.05 -0.78 6.76
CA TRP A 42 8.99 -1.67 7.23
C TRP A 42 9.36 -2.37 8.56
N ARG A 43 10.59 -2.86 8.71
CA ARG A 43 11.05 -3.50 9.95
C ARG A 43 11.04 -2.55 11.14
N GLU A 44 11.41 -1.29 10.95
CA GLU A 44 11.38 -0.25 11.99
C GLU A 44 9.95 0.06 12.43
N GLU A 45 9.01 0.18 11.48
CA GLU A 45 7.60 0.36 11.79
C GLU A 45 7.01 -0.85 12.53
N VAL A 46 7.36 -2.07 12.12
CA VAL A 46 6.94 -3.30 12.79
C VAL A 46 7.47 -3.34 14.23
N ALA A 47 8.73 -2.99 14.45
CA ALA A 47 9.31 -2.93 15.79
C ALA A 47 8.58 -1.90 16.67
N SER A 48 8.33 -0.71 16.12
CA SER A 48 7.59 0.37 16.80
C SER A 48 6.18 -0.05 17.19
N TYR A 49 5.47 -0.73 16.28
CA TYR A 49 4.15 -1.29 16.56
C TYR A 49 4.20 -2.35 17.67
N VAL A 50 5.16 -3.28 17.62
CA VAL A 50 5.31 -4.32 18.65
C VAL A 50 5.51 -3.70 20.02
N ASP A 51 6.39 -2.71 20.14
CA ASP A 51 6.64 -2.01 21.40
C ASP A 51 5.40 -1.28 21.92
N ALA A 52 4.67 -0.59 21.03
CA ALA A 52 3.41 0.04 21.37
C ALA A 52 2.39 -1.00 21.88
N ARG A 53 2.25 -2.14 21.21
CA ARG A 53 1.34 -3.21 21.64
C ARG A 53 1.75 -3.82 22.98
N VAL A 54 3.05 -3.97 23.26
CA VAL A 54 3.52 -4.43 24.57
C VAL A 54 3.09 -3.46 25.67
N ARG A 55 3.26 -2.15 25.48
CA ARG A 55 2.80 -1.13 26.43
C ARG A 55 1.28 -1.19 26.63
N GLN A 56 0.50 -1.24 25.55
CA GLN A 56 -0.96 -1.32 25.63
C GLN A 56 -1.42 -2.59 26.35
N LYS A 57 -0.80 -3.74 26.08
CA LYS A 57 -1.10 -5.00 26.79
C LYS A 57 -0.84 -4.92 28.29
N ARG A 58 0.25 -4.25 28.71
CA ARG A 58 0.56 -4.02 30.14
C ARG A 58 -0.50 -3.15 30.82
N LEU A 59 -1.09 -2.20 30.09
CA LEU A 59 -2.19 -1.36 30.55
C LEU A 59 -3.58 -2.03 30.47
N GLY A 60 -3.63 -3.35 30.22
CA GLY A 60 -4.89 -4.11 30.12
C GLY A 60 -5.59 -4.06 28.76
N ARG A 61 -5.09 -3.26 27.80
CA ARG A 61 -5.67 -3.09 26.45
C ARG A 61 -5.18 -4.19 25.50
N ARG A 62 -5.71 -5.40 25.68
CA ARG A 62 -5.27 -6.61 24.96
C ARG A 62 -5.76 -6.70 23.51
N VAL A 63 -6.82 -5.98 23.16
CA VAL A 63 -7.33 -5.86 21.78
C VAL A 63 -6.76 -4.59 21.12
N PRO A 64 -6.29 -4.64 19.86
CA PRO A 64 -5.92 -3.44 19.10
C PRO A 64 -7.12 -2.50 18.91
N ALA A 65 -6.88 -1.19 18.78
CA ALA A 65 -7.96 -0.27 18.46
C ALA A 65 -8.50 -0.55 17.04
N LEU A 66 -9.78 -0.25 16.81
CA LEU A 66 -10.34 -0.28 15.45
C LEU A 66 -9.55 0.71 14.58
N GLY A 67 -8.94 0.21 13.52
CA GLY A 67 -8.12 1.00 12.61
C GLY A 67 -6.62 0.89 12.81
N ASP A 68 -6.12 0.34 13.93
CA ASP A 68 -4.71 -0.02 14.08
C ASP A 68 -4.45 -1.32 13.29
N PRO A 69 -3.79 -1.26 12.12
CA PRO A 69 -3.56 -2.47 11.37
C PRO A 69 -2.52 -3.32 12.13
N PRO A 70 -2.77 -4.61 12.38
CA PRO A 70 -1.68 -5.51 12.72
C PRO A 70 -0.68 -5.53 11.55
N PRO A 71 0.62 -5.75 11.81
CA PRO A 71 1.67 -5.88 10.79
C PRO A 71 1.39 -6.88 9.68
N SER A 72 0.52 -7.86 9.91
CA SER A 72 0.08 -8.81 8.88
C SER A 72 -0.91 -8.21 7.87
N ARG A 73 -1.51 -7.05 8.17
CA ARG A 73 -2.40 -6.27 7.28
C ARG A 73 -1.69 -5.06 6.64
N MET A 74 -0.37 -4.98 6.75
CA MET A 74 0.48 -3.91 6.21
C MET A 74 0.85 -4.11 4.73
N GLY A 75 0.01 -4.80 3.95
CA GLY A 75 0.13 -4.84 2.50
C GLY A 75 -0.50 -3.60 1.85
N GLY A 76 -0.11 -3.29 0.61
CA GLY A 76 -0.64 -2.14 -0.14
C GLY A 76 0.05 -0.81 0.17
N HIS A 77 1.30 -0.84 0.65
CA HIS A 77 2.11 0.34 0.89
C HIS A 77 3.58 0.06 0.61
N TRP A 78 4.22 0.90 -0.20
CA TRP A 78 5.67 0.90 -0.37
C TRP A 78 6.30 1.75 0.73
N TYR A 79 7.06 1.08 1.60
CA TYR A 79 7.73 1.70 2.73
C TYR A 79 8.93 2.48 2.20
N ALA A 80 8.96 3.79 2.39
CA ALA A 80 10.10 4.62 1.99
C ALA A 80 10.18 5.82 2.93
N SER A 81 11.41 6.26 3.21
CA SER A 81 11.64 7.49 3.99
C SER A 81 11.10 8.72 3.26
N ALA A 82 11.08 8.67 1.93
CA ALA A 82 10.55 9.72 1.06
C ALA A 82 9.09 9.41 0.66
N PRO A 83 8.11 10.24 1.07
CA PRO A 83 6.67 9.96 0.83
C PRO A 83 6.25 10.02 -0.65
N ASP A 84 7.03 10.65 -1.52
CA ASP A 84 6.78 10.68 -2.96
C ASP A 84 6.93 9.28 -3.59
N VAL A 85 7.92 8.50 -3.15
CA VAL A 85 8.14 7.12 -3.62
C VAL A 85 6.96 6.23 -3.21
N SER A 86 6.50 6.34 -1.96
CA SER A 86 5.33 5.60 -1.47
C SER A 86 4.06 5.91 -2.28
N ARG A 87 3.86 7.19 -2.62
CA ARG A 87 2.73 7.61 -3.47
C ARG A 87 2.86 7.06 -4.88
N ARG A 88 4.02 7.20 -5.52
CA ARG A 88 4.28 6.68 -6.88
C ARG A 88 4.04 5.18 -6.95
N ALA A 89 4.54 4.43 -5.98
CA ALA A 89 4.35 2.99 -5.90
C ALA A 89 2.87 2.59 -5.81
N ALA A 90 2.09 3.34 -5.02
CA ALA A 90 0.66 3.11 -4.89
C ALA A 90 -0.10 3.42 -6.19
N LEU A 91 0.21 4.55 -6.85
CA LEU A 91 -0.37 4.90 -8.15
C LEU A 91 -0.01 3.85 -9.22
N HIS A 92 1.25 3.42 -9.29
CA HIS A 92 1.71 2.37 -10.21
C HIS A 92 0.94 1.06 -10.02
N ALA A 93 0.70 0.66 -8.77
CA ALA A 93 -0.09 -0.53 -8.46
C ALA A 93 -1.57 -0.37 -8.89
N LEU A 94 -2.15 0.82 -8.74
CA LEU A 94 -3.52 1.13 -9.17
C LEU A 94 -3.66 1.17 -10.70
N GLU A 95 -2.68 1.71 -11.42
CA GLU A 95 -2.65 1.66 -12.89
C GLU A 95 -2.60 0.22 -13.39
N LEU A 96 -1.75 -0.61 -12.77
CA LEU A 96 -1.64 -2.02 -13.08
C LEU A 96 -2.96 -2.75 -12.85
N TRP A 97 -3.61 -2.46 -11.71
CA TRP A 97 -4.92 -3.00 -11.37
C TRP A 97 -6.00 -2.63 -12.37
N GLU A 98 -6.15 -1.33 -12.69
CA GLU A 98 -7.17 -0.85 -13.64
C GLU A 98 -6.96 -1.45 -15.04
N ARG A 99 -5.70 -1.64 -15.45
CA ARG A 99 -5.36 -2.28 -16.73
C ARG A 99 -5.74 -3.76 -16.77
N ASP A 100 -5.53 -4.47 -15.68
CA ASP A 100 -5.73 -5.93 -15.60
C ASP A 100 -7.16 -6.31 -15.19
N LEU A 101 -7.98 -5.34 -14.78
CA LEU A 101 -9.34 -5.52 -14.31
C LEU A 101 -10.28 -5.97 -15.42
N ARG A 102 -11.04 -7.04 -15.19
CA ARG A 102 -12.12 -7.43 -16.11
C ARG A 102 -13.29 -6.44 -15.98
N PRO A 103 -13.93 -6.03 -17.08
CA PRO A 103 -15.03 -5.05 -17.05
C PRO A 103 -16.18 -5.44 -16.10
N ASP A 104 -16.44 -6.74 -15.98
CA ASP A 104 -17.61 -7.29 -15.28
C ASP A 104 -17.34 -7.67 -13.81
N SER A 105 -16.09 -7.56 -13.33
CA SER A 105 -15.70 -8.12 -12.02
C SER A 105 -15.49 -7.08 -10.93
N ALA A 106 -15.65 -5.79 -11.22
CA ALA A 106 -15.27 -4.72 -10.30
C ALA A 106 -16.47 -3.97 -9.73
N ASN A 107 -16.47 -3.76 -8.42
CA ASN A 107 -17.36 -2.82 -7.78
C ASN A 107 -17.18 -1.42 -8.41
N GLN A 108 -18.25 -0.88 -9.00
CA GLN A 108 -18.23 0.36 -9.76
C GLN A 108 -17.84 1.58 -8.91
N GLU A 109 -18.20 1.58 -7.62
CA GLU A 109 -17.81 2.65 -6.68
C GLU A 109 -16.31 2.64 -6.43
N VAL A 110 -15.71 1.47 -6.17
CA VAL A 110 -14.26 1.31 -6.00
C VAL A 110 -13.52 1.75 -7.25
N ARG A 111 -13.98 1.32 -8.42
CA ARG A 111 -13.37 1.70 -9.70
C ARG A 111 -13.43 3.21 -9.94
N SER A 112 -14.54 3.84 -9.60
CA SER A 112 -14.70 5.31 -9.69
C SER A 112 -13.69 6.05 -8.79
N ILE A 113 -13.52 5.58 -7.55
CA ILE A 113 -12.55 6.15 -6.60
C ILE A 113 -11.11 5.96 -7.10
N VAL A 114 -10.76 4.77 -7.60
CA VAL A 114 -9.43 4.49 -8.15
C VAL A 114 -9.13 5.41 -9.34
N ARG A 115 -10.05 5.54 -10.30
CA ARG A 115 -9.88 6.44 -11.45
C ARG A 115 -9.73 7.89 -11.05
N SER A 116 -10.50 8.33 -10.06
CA SER A 116 -10.38 9.69 -9.52
C SER A 116 -9.00 9.89 -8.87
N CYS A 117 -8.55 8.92 -8.06
CA CYS A 117 -7.23 8.93 -7.42
C CYS A 117 -6.10 8.99 -8.45
N LEU A 118 -6.17 8.20 -9.53
CA LEU A 118 -5.21 8.22 -10.62
C LEU A 118 -5.20 9.59 -11.33
N ALA A 119 -6.37 10.12 -11.68
CA ALA A 119 -6.50 11.39 -12.41
C ALA A 119 -5.97 12.59 -11.61
N THR A 120 -6.03 12.56 -10.28
CA THR A 120 -5.58 13.64 -9.41
C THR A 120 -4.17 13.43 -8.84
N GLY A 121 -3.52 12.31 -9.17
CA GLY A 121 -2.21 11.93 -8.65
C GLY A 121 -2.23 11.63 -7.14
N GLY A 122 -3.30 11.01 -6.64
CA GLY A 122 -3.43 10.58 -5.25
C GLY A 122 -4.27 11.51 -4.36
N ARG A 123 -4.83 12.61 -4.89
CA ARG A 123 -5.66 13.53 -4.11
C ARG A 123 -7.11 13.09 -4.10
N LEU A 124 -7.69 12.97 -2.91
CA LEU A 124 -9.08 12.57 -2.71
C LEU A 124 -9.86 13.72 -2.08
N THR A 125 -11.14 13.79 -2.42
CA THR A 125 -12.12 14.65 -1.74
C THR A 125 -12.48 14.06 -0.37
N GLU A 126 -13.09 14.87 0.51
CA GLU A 126 -13.53 14.40 1.83
C GLU A 126 -14.57 13.29 1.72
N GLU A 127 -15.47 13.37 0.75
CA GLU A 127 -16.46 12.33 0.46
C GLU A 127 -15.78 11.01 0.09
N GLN A 128 -14.76 11.06 -0.77
CA GLN A 128 -13.99 9.88 -1.17
C GLN A 128 -13.18 9.30 -0.01
N LEU A 129 -12.61 10.14 0.85
CA LEU A 129 -11.90 9.71 2.06
C LEU A 129 -12.83 8.99 3.04
N ASN A 130 -14.07 9.45 3.17
CA ASN A 130 -15.09 8.80 3.99
C ASN A 130 -15.47 7.42 3.45
N VAL A 131 -15.61 7.27 2.13
CA VAL A 131 -15.85 5.96 1.50
C VAL A 131 -14.66 5.02 1.73
N VAL A 132 -13.43 5.49 1.46
CA VAL A 132 -12.19 4.72 1.70
C VAL A 132 -12.12 4.24 3.16
N SER A 133 -12.39 5.13 4.12
CA SER A 133 -12.34 4.80 5.54
C SER A 133 -13.37 3.72 5.92
N ARG A 134 -14.61 3.85 5.41
CA ARG A 134 -15.67 2.87 5.64
C ARG A 134 -15.31 1.50 5.06
N THR A 135 -14.85 1.47 3.80
CA THR A 135 -14.50 0.24 3.09
C THR A 135 -13.27 -0.46 3.70
N ARG A 136 -12.34 0.29 4.32
CA ARG A 136 -11.22 -0.30 5.06
C ARG A 136 -11.65 -1.02 6.34
N THR A 137 -12.75 -0.58 6.95
CA THR A 137 -13.28 -1.14 8.20
C THR A 137 -14.29 -2.26 8.01
N SER A 138 -14.83 -2.43 6.80
CA SER A 138 -15.83 -3.46 6.49
C SER A 138 -15.20 -4.82 6.18
N ASP A 139 -16.01 -5.87 6.31
CA ASP A 139 -15.62 -7.26 6.02
C ASP A 139 -15.72 -7.59 4.50
N GLU A 140 -15.27 -6.65 3.68
CA GLU A 140 -15.27 -6.79 2.22
C GLU A 140 -14.25 -7.82 1.72
N SER A 141 -14.47 -8.30 0.49
CA SER A 141 -13.50 -9.17 -0.21
C SER A 141 -12.13 -8.50 -0.32
N GLU A 142 -11.06 -9.29 -0.36
CA GLU A 142 -9.70 -8.81 -0.62
C GLU A 142 -9.60 -8.05 -1.94
N GLU A 143 -10.39 -8.43 -2.95
CA GLU A 143 -10.48 -7.76 -4.26
C GLU A 143 -10.96 -6.30 -4.17
N VAL A 144 -11.79 -5.99 -3.17
CA VAL A 144 -12.29 -4.64 -2.87
C VAL A 144 -11.32 -3.91 -1.94
N ARG A 145 -10.79 -4.62 -0.94
CA ARG A 145 -9.95 -4.04 0.12
C ARG A 145 -8.57 -3.62 -0.39
N TRP A 146 -7.97 -4.39 -1.30
CA TRP A 146 -6.63 -4.14 -1.82
C TRP A 146 -6.51 -2.81 -2.59
N PRO A 147 -7.36 -2.51 -3.61
CA PRO A 147 -7.28 -1.23 -4.31
C PRO A 147 -7.59 -0.04 -3.39
N ILE A 148 -8.51 -0.19 -2.43
CA ILE A 148 -8.80 0.86 -1.44
C ILE A 148 -7.59 1.13 -0.52
N THR A 149 -6.84 0.10 -0.16
CA THR A 149 -5.61 0.26 0.64
C THR A 149 -4.54 1.04 -0.13
N LEU A 150 -4.40 0.77 -1.43
CA LEU A 150 -3.51 1.51 -2.32
C LEU A 150 -3.96 2.97 -2.51
N VAL A 151 -5.26 3.21 -2.69
CA VAL A 151 -5.82 4.57 -2.76
C VAL A 151 -5.47 5.38 -1.50
N ALA A 152 -5.61 4.77 -0.32
CA ALA A 152 -5.23 5.43 0.92
C ALA A 152 -3.71 5.66 1.02
N SER A 153 -2.90 4.73 0.51
CA SER A 153 -1.44 4.90 0.42
C SER A 153 -1.05 6.07 -0.50
N ALA A 154 -1.71 6.21 -1.66
CA ALA A 154 -1.46 7.31 -2.59
C ALA A 154 -1.80 8.68 -1.99
N GLY A 155 -2.89 8.74 -1.21
CA GLY A 155 -3.31 9.94 -0.46
C GLY A 155 -2.43 10.28 0.75
N GLY A 156 -1.49 9.42 1.13
CA GLY A 156 -0.63 9.62 2.31
C GLY A 156 -1.32 9.32 3.64
N ALA A 157 -2.50 8.69 3.61
CA ALA A 157 -3.30 8.36 4.80
C ALA A 157 -2.80 7.13 5.57
N ASN A 158 -1.71 6.48 5.12
CA ASN A 158 -1.09 5.36 5.83
C ASN A 158 0.00 5.79 6.82
N ARG A 159 0.18 7.09 7.07
CA ARG A 159 1.00 7.57 8.20
C ARG A 159 0.17 7.51 9.47
N ALA A 160 0.35 6.44 10.24
CA ALA A 160 -0.06 6.32 11.64
C ALA A 160 1.20 6.17 12.50
#